data_AF-A0A3Q3XIB2-F1
#
_entry.id   AF-A0A3Q3XIB2-F1
#
_cell.length_a   1.000
_cell.length_b   1.000
_cell.length_c   1.000
_cell.angle_alpha   90.00
_cell.angle_beta   90.00
_cell.angle_gamma   90.00
#
_symmetry.space_group_name_H-M   'P 1'
#
loop_
_entity.id
_entity.type
_entity.pdbx_description
1 polymer ?
#
loop_
_entity_poly.entity_id
_entity_poly.type
_entity_poly.pdbx_seq_one_letter_code
_entity_poly.pdbx_strand_id
1 'polypeptide(L)'
;MTLIPGDGIRRELANHMRGSVFVTTFCCMPVDFEVVNVDSSVTSEDDISNAIMAIRRNGVALKGNIETNHNLPTGYRSRNNLLWTTLDLYANVMRCQSLPSVRTRHRNIDIVIIRESTEGEYSNLEHKNVPGVVESLKIITRTKSLRIADFTFRIAWAKGRRRVTAVHKANIMKLGDGLFLECCREVASGYPEITFNSMIVDKTTIQHTCTLVSRPQQFNVMVMPNLYGNIVSNVCARLVGGPGLVPGANYVQDYAVFETVSGMTGHSLANHNTANPTAMLLASCLLLDHLKLHAYAGMIGTAVLSTVTETQVNDVISAQLDTSQHTRKFKAFAWSPLCYHAQHVARTKRLNMQYSGLATCSLPT
;
A
#
# COMPACT_ATOMS: atom_id res chain seq x y z
N MET A 1 3.12 -14.05 -9.75
CA MET A 1 3.27 -13.14 -8.59
C MET A 1 2.84 -13.86 -7.32
N THR A 2 3.40 -13.48 -6.17
CA THR A 2 3.04 -14.09 -4.88
C THR A 2 1.75 -13.47 -4.33
N LEU A 3 0.82 -14.28 -3.85
CA LEU A 3 -0.37 -13.85 -3.12
C LEU A 3 -0.29 -14.35 -1.69
N ILE A 4 -0.30 -13.45 -0.72
CA ILE A 4 -0.42 -13.77 0.70
C ILE A 4 -1.82 -13.35 1.15
N PRO A 5 -2.77 -14.27 1.35
CA PRO A 5 -4.15 -13.91 1.68
C PRO A 5 -4.28 -13.15 3.01
N GLY A 6 -3.42 -13.47 3.98
CA GLY A 6 -3.48 -12.93 5.34
C GLY A 6 -4.68 -13.46 6.14
N ASP A 7 -5.11 -12.69 7.12
CA ASP A 7 -6.12 -13.08 8.11
C ASP A 7 -7.39 -12.23 8.05
N GLY A 8 -8.44 -12.70 8.73
CA GLY A 8 -9.73 -12.03 8.85
C GLY A 8 -10.37 -11.75 7.50
N ILE A 9 -10.86 -10.51 7.34
CA ILE A 9 -11.51 -10.04 6.11
C ILE A 9 -10.60 -10.16 4.88
N ARG A 10 -9.28 -10.00 5.06
CA ARG A 10 -8.34 -9.91 3.95
C ARG A 10 -8.22 -11.23 3.19
N ARG A 11 -8.41 -12.36 3.87
CA ARG A 11 -8.45 -13.69 3.26
C ARG A 11 -9.65 -13.83 2.31
N GLU A 12 -10.83 -13.38 2.75
CA GLU A 12 -12.03 -13.34 1.94
C GLU A 12 -11.84 -12.45 0.70
N LEU A 13 -11.28 -11.25 0.88
CA LEU A 13 -11.00 -10.33 -0.22
C LEU A 13 -9.99 -10.91 -1.21
N ALA A 14 -8.91 -11.53 -0.73
CA ALA A 14 -7.91 -12.19 -1.58
C ALA A 14 -8.52 -13.33 -2.40
N ASN A 15 -9.44 -14.11 -1.82
CA ASN A 15 -10.16 -15.16 -2.52
C ASN A 15 -11.11 -14.58 -3.59
N HIS A 16 -11.82 -13.48 -3.27
CA HIS A 16 -12.63 -12.76 -4.25
C HIS A 16 -11.79 -12.17 -5.39
N MET A 17 -10.59 -11.68 -5.10
CA MET A 17 -9.66 -11.23 -6.14
C MET A 17 -9.30 -12.36 -7.08
N ARG A 18 -8.78 -13.45 -6.51
CA ARG A 18 -8.34 -14.62 -7.25
C ARG A 18 -9.48 -15.18 -8.11
N GLY A 19 -10.63 -15.47 -7.52
CA GLY A 19 -11.73 -16.12 -8.24
C GLY A 19 -12.54 -15.18 -9.13
N SER A 20 -12.93 -14.00 -8.62
CA SER A 20 -13.93 -13.15 -9.24
C SER A 20 -13.37 -12.05 -10.15
N VAL A 21 -12.26 -11.44 -9.78
CA VAL A 21 -11.73 -10.26 -10.49
C VAL A 21 -10.72 -10.70 -11.55
N PHE A 22 -9.71 -11.47 -11.16
CA PHE A 22 -8.63 -11.86 -12.06
C PHE A 22 -8.99 -13.05 -12.94
N VAL A 23 -9.66 -14.08 -12.40
CA VAL A 23 -9.97 -15.32 -13.15
C VAL A 23 -11.23 -15.20 -14.01
N THR A 24 -12.33 -14.61 -13.53
CA THR A 24 -13.61 -14.58 -14.30
C THR A 24 -13.90 -13.31 -15.09
N THR A 25 -13.32 -12.16 -14.73
CA THR A 25 -13.70 -10.88 -15.35
C THR A 25 -12.76 -10.42 -16.45
N PHE A 26 -11.47 -10.76 -16.34
CA PHE A 26 -10.47 -10.32 -17.32
C PHE A 26 -9.86 -11.44 -18.16
N CYS A 27 -10.16 -12.73 -17.92
CA CYS A 27 -9.85 -13.98 -18.67
C CYS A 27 -8.51 -14.09 -19.46
N CYS A 28 -7.62 -13.10 -19.38
CA CYS A 28 -6.55 -12.80 -20.33
C CYS A 28 -5.48 -11.89 -19.68
N MET A 29 -5.49 -11.69 -18.37
CA MET A 29 -4.35 -11.05 -17.70
C MET A 29 -3.20 -12.06 -17.67
N PRO A 30 -1.98 -11.68 -18.11
CA PRO A 30 -0.82 -12.58 -18.11
C PRO A 30 -0.20 -12.68 -16.71
N VAL A 31 -1.02 -13.01 -15.70
CA VAL A 31 -0.55 -13.09 -14.33
C VAL A 31 -1.11 -14.30 -13.61
N ASP A 32 -0.20 -15.17 -13.18
CA ASP A 32 -0.50 -16.32 -12.33
C ASP A 32 -0.18 -16.01 -10.86
N PHE A 33 -1.04 -16.50 -9.97
CA PHE A 33 -0.89 -16.33 -8.53
C PHE A 33 -0.28 -17.58 -7.90
N GLU A 34 0.88 -17.40 -7.28
CA GLU A 34 1.43 -18.38 -6.35
C GLU A 34 0.94 -18.02 -4.95
N VAL A 35 0.05 -18.83 -4.39
CA VAL A 35 -0.54 -18.56 -3.08
C VAL A 35 0.35 -19.12 -1.97
N VAL A 36 0.79 -18.26 -1.07
CA VAL A 36 1.52 -18.65 0.15
C VAL A 36 0.70 -18.24 1.36
N ASN A 37 0.29 -19.23 2.15
CA ASN A 37 -0.47 -18.99 3.37
C ASN A 37 0.50 -18.72 4.53
N VAL A 38 0.18 -17.71 5.33
CA VAL A 38 0.93 -17.36 6.53
C VAL A 38 -0.06 -17.29 7.67
N ASP A 39 -0.05 -18.28 8.56
CA ASP A 39 -1.06 -18.40 9.62
C ASP A 39 -0.60 -17.76 10.92
N SER A 40 -1.22 -16.65 11.34
CA SER A 40 -0.86 -15.92 12.56
C SER A 40 -1.02 -16.72 13.86
N SER A 41 -1.74 -17.84 13.87
CA SER A 41 -1.95 -18.69 15.04
C SER A 41 -0.79 -19.64 15.33
N VAL A 42 0.04 -19.94 14.34
CA VAL A 42 1.18 -20.86 14.48
C VAL A 42 2.39 -20.11 15.05
N THR A 43 3.24 -20.73 15.85
CA THR A 43 4.45 -20.08 16.39
C THR A 43 5.68 -20.25 15.50
N SER A 44 5.65 -21.17 14.54
CA SER A 44 6.78 -21.42 13.62
C SER A 44 6.99 -20.28 12.62
N GLU A 45 8.25 -19.94 12.36
CA GLU A 45 8.63 -18.95 11.35
C GLU A 45 8.75 -19.54 9.93
N ASP A 46 8.48 -20.84 9.75
CA ASP A 46 8.60 -21.51 8.45
C ASP A 46 7.68 -20.91 7.39
N ASP A 47 6.44 -20.58 7.77
CA ASP A 47 5.45 -19.94 6.90
C ASP A 47 5.94 -18.61 6.34
N ILE A 48 6.52 -17.77 7.22
CA ILE A 48 6.99 -16.44 6.83
C ILE A 48 8.28 -16.54 6.01
N SER A 49 9.15 -17.52 6.31
CA SER A 49 10.33 -17.83 5.51
C SER A 49 9.94 -18.25 4.09
N ASN A 50 8.94 -19.14 3.96
CA ASN A 50 8.40 -19.55 2.67
C ASN A 50 7.83 -18.36 1.87
N ALA A 51 7.10 -17.46 2.54
CA ALA A 51 6.59 -16.25 1.91
C ALA A 51 7.72 -15.32 1.43
N ILE A 52 8.76 -15.12 2.23
CA ILE A 52 9.94 -14.33 1.86
C ILE A 52 10.65 -14.94 0.65
N MET A 53 10.85 -16.26 0.61
CA MET A 53 11.44 -16.95 -0.53
C MET A 53 10.60 -16.80 -1.80
N ALA A 54 9.29 -16.94 -1.71
CA ALA A 54 8.39 -16.75 -2.83
C ALA A 54 8.44 -15.31 -3.37
N ILE A 55 8.48 -14.30 -2.48
CA ILE A 55 8.63 -12.89 -2.88
C ILE A 55 9.97 -12.67 -3.59
N ARG A 56 11.07 -13.21 -3.04
CA ARG A 56 12.40 -13.11 -3.67
C ARG A 56 12.45 -13.75 -5.05
N ARG A 57 11.77 -14.89 -5.24
CA ARG A 57 11.69 -15.57 -6.53
C ARG A 57 10.84 -14.79 -7.56
N ASN A 58 9.70 -14.28 -7.12
CA ASN A 58 8.70 -13.69 -8.03
C ASN A 58 8.87 -12.18 -8.26
N GLY A 59 9.65 -11.49 -7.43
CA GLY A 59 9.85 -10.03 -7.49
C GLY A 59 8.68 -9.22 -6.91
N VAL A 60 7.44 -9.68 -7.10
CA VAL A 60 6.23 -8.91 -6.81
C VAL A 60 5.23 -9.73 -6.01
N ALA A 61 4.59 -9.09 -5.03
CA ALA A 61 3.54 -9.71 -4.22
C ALA A 61 2.35 -8.80 -3.93
N LEU A 62 1.17 -9.43 -3.81
CA LEU A 62 -0.03 -8.85 -3.25
C LEU A 62 -0.29 -9.50 -1.88
N LYS A 63 -0.48 -8.68 -0.85
CA LYS A 63 -0.54 -9.14 0.54
C LYS A 63 -1.76 -8.59 1.27
N GLY A 64 -2.47 -9.48 1.95
CA GLY A 64 -3.41 -9.16 3.02
C GLY A 64 -2.68 -8.93 4.36
N ASN A 65 -3.35 -8.27 5.30
CA ASN A 65 -2.78 -8.06 6.62
C ASN A 65 -2.65 -9.39 7.37
N ILE A 66 -1.48 -9.63 7.98
CA ILE A 66 -1.24 -10.77 8.87
C ILE A 66 -1.42 -10.27 10.30
N GLU A 67 -2.24 -10.94 11.10
CA GLU A 67 -2.48 -10.49 12.47
C GLU A 67 -1.21 -10.58 13.32
N THR A 68 -1.06 -9.62 14.23
CA THR A 68 -0.04 -9.70 15.29
C THR A 68 -0.78 -9.78 16.62
N ASN A 69 -0.68 -10.93 17.29
CA ASN A 69 -1.23 -11.09 18.62
C ASN A 69 -0.32 -10.43 19.66
N HIS A 70 -0.79 -9.32 20.24
CA HIS A 70 -0.05 -8.54 21.24
C HIS A 70 0.03 -9.19 22.62
N ASN A 71 -0.71 -10.29 22.85
CA ASN A 71 -0.66 -11.07 24.09
C ASN A 71 0.45 -12.12 24.08
N LEU A 72 1.15 -12.30 22.95
CA LEU A 72 2.31 -13.19 22.85
C LEU A 72 3.53 -12.57 23.59
N PRO A 73 4.52 -13.39 23.99
CA PRO A 73 5.69 -12.92 24.73
C PRO A 73 6.41 -11.77 24.02
N THR A 74 7.11 -10.91 24.79
CA THR A 74 7.82 -9.71 24.28
C THR A 74 8.87 -10.01 23.20
N GLY A 75 9.30 -11.26 23.04
CA GLY A 75 10.18 -11.70 21.95
C GLY A 75 9.48 -11.95 20.61
N TYR A 76 8.15 -12.03 20.58
CA TYR A 76 7.38 -12.28 19.36
C TYR A 76 7.33 -11.03 18.48
N ARG A 77 8.03 -11.07 17.36
CA ARG A 77 8.05 -9.98 16.38
C ARG A 77 6.83 -10.07 15.48
N SER A 78 6.26 -8.91 15.13
CA SER A 78 5.22 -8.87 14.10
C SER A 78 5.75 -9.46 12.79
N ARG A 79 5.02 -10.42 12.22
CA ARG A 79 5.37 -11.03 10.93
C ARG A 79 5.39 -10.03 9.78
N ASN A 80 4.57 -8.99 9.84
CA ASN A 80 4.61 -7.88 8.87
C ASN A 80 5.96 -7.15 8.97
N ASN A 81 6.40 -6.84 10.20
CA ASN A 81 7.69 -6.19 10.42
C ASN A 81 8.84 -7.08 9.96
N LEU A 82 8.80 -8.38 10.29
CA LEU A 82 9.81 -9.35 9.85
C LEU A 82 9.92 -9.40 8.31
N LEU A 83 8.79 -9.38 7.61
CA LEU A 83 8.75 -9.34 6.15
C LEU A 83 9.39 -8.05 5.62
N TRP A 84 9.02 -6.88 6.17
CA TRP A 84 9.57 -5.60 5.74
C TRP A 84 11.07 -5.48 6.02
N THR A 85 11.54 -5.92 7.19
CA THR A 85 12.96 -5.84 7.56
C THR A 85 13.81 -6.84 6.78
N THR A 86 13.32 -8.07 6.55
CA THR A 86 14.10 -9.13 5.87
C THR A 86 14.21 -8.92 4.36
N LEU A 87 13.21 -8.27 3.77
CA LEU A 87 13.22 -7.87 2.36
C LEU A 87 13.72 -6.43 2.14
N ASP A 88 14.09 -5.72 3.22
CA ASP A 88 14.49 -4.31 3.21
C ASP A 88 13.52 -3.41 2.41
N LEU A 89 12.23 -3.64 2.61
CA LEU A 89 11.13 -2.86 2.01
C LEU A 89 11.04 -1.50 2.69
N TYR A 90 11.97 -0.61 2.34
CA TYR A 90 12.23 0.62 3.07
C TYR A 90 11.23 1.74 2.82
N ALA A 91 10.58 1.77 1.65
CA ALA A 91 9.66 2.83 1.28
C ALA A 91 8.22 2.33 1.25
N ASN A 92 7.44 2.66 2.28
CA ASN A 92 5.99 2.52 2.25
C ASN A 92 5.37 3.76 1.62
N VAL A 93 4.60 3.57 0.55
CA VAL A 93 3.92 4.62 -0.19
C VAL A 93 2.43 4.40 -0.09
N MET A 94 1.73 5.44 0.34
CA MET A 94 0.29 5.50 0.45
C MET A 94 -0.21 6.71 -0.34
N ARG A 95 -1.26 6.52 -1.14
CA ARG A 95 -1.94 7.64 -1.80
C ARG A 95 -3.35 7.80 -1.26
N CYS A 96 -3.59 8.89 -0.54
CA CYS A 96 -4.90 9.29 -0.05
C CYS A 96 -5.53 10.28 -1.04
N GLN A 97 -6.48 9.80 -1.84
CA GLN A 97 -7.23 10.61 -2.78
C GLN A 97 -8.71 10.65 -2.39
N SER A 98 -9.30 11.85 -2.35
CA SER A 98 -10.75 12.01 -2.21
C SER A 98 -11.46 11.44 -3.43
N LEU A 99 -12.40 10.54 -3.21
CA LEU A 99 -13.29 10.04 -4.25
C LEU A 99 -14.53 10.93 -4.33
N PRO A 100 -14.96 11.41 -5.53
CA PRO A 100 -16.06 12.36 -5.67
C PRO A 100 -17.37 11.92 -5.00
N SER A 101 -17.65 10.61 -4.99
CA SER A 101 -18.91 10.06 -4.48
C SER A 101 -18.87 9.61 -3.03
N VAL A 102 -17.70 9.63 -2.38
CA VAL A 102 -17.59 9.29 -0.96
C VAL A 102 -17.74 10.57 -0.16
N ARG A 103 -18.87 10.70 0.53
CA ARG A 103 -19.16 11.89 1.35
C ARG A 103 -18.23 11.91 2.56
N THR A 104 -17.37 12.92 2.60
CA THR A 104 -16.45 13.17 3.71
C THR A 104 -16.48 14.65 4.08
N ARG A 105 -15.94 14.99 5.26
CA ARG A 105 -15.87 16.38 5.73
C ARG A 105 -15.00 17.26 4.82
N HIS A 106 -14.01 16.68 4.14
CA HIS A 106 -13.05 17.39 3.30
C HIS A 106 -13.07 16.86 1.88
N ARG A 107 -12.99 17.76 0.91
CA ARG A 107 -12.96 17.42 -0.52
C ARG A 107 -11.62 17.79 -1.15
N ASN A 108 -11.35 17.23 -2.33
CA ASN A 108 -10.17 17.51 -3.15
C ASN A 108 -8.84 17.24 -2.43
N ILE A 109 -8.77 16.14 -1.67
CA ILE A 109 -7.52 15.66 -1.08
C ILE A 109 -6.81 14.79 -2.11
N ASP A 110 -5.51 15.01 -2.31
CA ASP A 110 -4.63 14.13 -3.08
C ASP A 110 -3.23 14.21 -2.49
N ILE A 111 -3.01 13.41 -1.45
CA ILE A 111 -1.78 13.39 -0.66
C ILE A 111 -1.09 12.05 -0.86
N VAL A 112 0.21 12.09 -1.16
CA VAL A 112 1.10 10.93 -1.17
C VAL A 112 1.93 10.96 0.09
N ILE A 113 1.84 9.90 0.89
CA ILE A 113 2.60 9.71 2.12
C ILE A 113 3.66 8.67 1.84
N ILE A 114 4.91 9.03 2.09
CA ILE A 114 6.07 8.18 1.97
C ILE A 114 6.68 8.02 3.36
N ARG A 115 6.72 6.78 3.83
CA ARG A 115 7.16 6.38 5.17
C ARG A 115 8.40 5.51 5.04
N GLU A 116 9.40 5.81 5.87
CA GLU A 116 10.50 4.89 6.13
C GLU A 116 9.98 3.72 6.99
N SER A 117 10.21 2.47 6.56
CA SER A 117 9.60 1.29 7.20
C SER A 117 10.57 0.34 7.91
N THR A 118 11.88 0.58 7.85
CA THR A 118 12.92 -0.37 8.29
C THR A 118 13.71 0.07 9.52
N GLU A 119 13.57 1.31 9.99
CA GLU A 119 14.23 1.82 11.20
C GLU A 119 13.27 2.64 12.09
N GLY A 120 13.82 3.40 13.03
CA GLY A 120 13.07 4.20 14.00
C GLY A 120 12.57 3.37 15.18
N GLU A 121 11.33 3.63 15.57
CA GLU A 121 10.69 3.03 16.74
C GLU A 121 10.33 1.55 16.53
N TYR A 122 10.31 1.08 15.28
CA TYR A 122 9.99 -0.31 14.92
C TYR A 122 11.21 -1.26 14.92
N SER A 123 12.38 -0.76 15.36
CA SER A 123 13.56 -1.61 15.59
C SER A 123 13.37 -2.59 16.76
N ASN A 124 12.33 -2.40 17.60
CA ASN A 124 11.96 -3.29 18.72
C ASN A 124 13.14 -3.58 19.68
N LEU A 125 13.99 -2.58 19.89
CA LEU A 125 15.12 -2.67 20.81
C LEU A 125 14.69 -2.12 22.16
N GLU A 126 14.14 -3.00 23.00
CA GLU A 126 13.65 -2.66 24.32
C GLU A 126 14.29 -3.54 25.38
N HIS A 127 14.62 -2.95 26.52
CA HIS A 127 15.15 -3.68 27.67
C HIS A 127 14.67 -3.08 28.99
N LYS A 128 14.66 -3.92 30.03
CA LYS A 128 14.35 -3.50 31.40
C LYS A 128 15.66 -3.41 32.15
N ASN A 129 16.09 -2.18 32.42
CA ASN A 129 17.34 -1.94 33.13
C ASN A 129 17.20 -2.30 34.62
N VAL A 130 16.12 -1.83 35.24
CA VAL A 130 15.69 -2.20 36.61
C VAL A 130 14.18 -2.46 36.65
N PRO A 131 13.65 -3.18 37.66
CA PRO A 131 12.20 -3.37 37.80
C PRO A 131 11.44 -2.03 37.78
N GLY A 132 10.53 -1.87 36.81
CA GLY A 132 9.76 -0.64 36.60
C GLY A 132 10.36 0.39 35.64
N VAL A 133 11.61 0.20 35.16
CA VAL A 133 12.25 1.08 34.17
C VAL A 133 12.45 0.34 32.86
N VAL A 134 11.78 0.82 31.81
CA VAL A 134 11.85 0.28 30.45
C VAL A 134 12.50 1.30 29.54
N GLU A 135 13.55 0.90 28.85
CA GLU A 135 14.23 1.71 27.85
C GLU A 135 13.86 1.20 26.46
N SER A 136 13.52 2.13 25.55
CA SER A 136 13.18 1.85 24.15
C SER A 136 14.12 2.65 23.25
N LEU A 137 14.93 1.95 22.45
CA LEU A 137 16.01 2.54 21.66
C LEU A 137 15.52 2.80 20.23
N LYS A 138 15.33 4.07 19.91
CA LYS A 138 15.04 4.54 18.54
C LYS A 138 16.35 4.71 17.77
N ILE A 139 16.50 4.00 16.65
CA ILE A 139 17.67 4.09 15.78
C ILE A 139 17.29 4.80 14.48
N ILE A 140 17.99 5.89 14.16
CA ILE A 140 17.87 6.61 12.89
C ILE A 140 19.26 6.69 12.27
N THR A 141 19.38 6.28 11.02
CA THR A 141 20.66 6.23 10.31
C THR A 141 20.67 7.17 9.11
N ARG A 142 21.83 7.77 8.83
CA ARG A 142 22.01 8.68 7.68
C ARG A 142 21.69 7.95 6.37
N THR A 143 22.18 6.73 6.20
CA THR A 143 22.02 5.94 4.98
C THR A 143 20.55 5.69 4.63
N LYS A 144 19.74 5.25 5.59
CA LYS A 144 18.31 4.98 5.36
C LYS A 144 17.51 6.28 5.19
N SER A 145 17.85 7.33 5.94
CA SER A 145 17.25 8.66 5.81
C SER A 145 17.52 9.29 4.43
N LEU A 146 18.74 9.20 3.90
CA LEU A 146 19.07 9.65 2.55
C LEU A 146 18.31 8.86 1.49
N ARG A 147 18.28 7.53 1.62
CA ARG A 147 17.59 6.64 0.67
C ARG A 147 16.08 6.94 0.56
N ILE A 148 15.39 7.15 1.69
CA ILE A 148 13.96 7.46 1.66
C ILE A 148 13.70 8.89 1.13
N ALA A 149 14.60 9.83 1.44
CA ALA A 149 14.52 11.19 0.90
C ALA A 149 14.70 11.19 -0.63
N ASP A 150 15.75 10.55 -1.15
CA ASP A 150 16.00 10.41 -2.59
C ASP A 150 14.81 9.77 -3.31
N PHE A 151 14.32 8.65 -2.77
CA PHE A 151 13.13 7.98 -3.30
C PHE A 151 11.90 8.92 -3.35
N THR A 152 11.70 9.72 -2.31
CA THR A 152 10.59 10.69 -2.23
C THR A 152 10.70 11.75 -3.31
N PHE A 153 11.85 12.40 -3.44
CA PHE A 153 12.05 13.46 -4.43
C PHE A 153 11.98 12.92 -5.86
N ARG A 154 12.52 11.72 -6.11
CA ARG A 154 12.40 11.04 -7.40
C ARG A 154 10.96 10.74 -7.78
N ILE A 155 10.14 10.24 -6.86
CA ILE A 155 8.70 10.03 -7.11
C ILE A 155 7.97 11.36 -7.32
N ALA A 156 8.29 12.37 -6.50
CA ALA A 156 7.67 13.68 -6.62
C ALA A 156 7.94 14.26 -8.01
N TRP A 157 9.20 14.22 -8.47
CA TRP A 157 9.60 14.66 -9.80
C TRP A 157 8.91 13.85 -10.91
N ALA A 158 8.98 12.52 -10.86
CA ALA A 158 8.38 11.64 -11.87
C ALA A 158 6.85 11.77 -11.99
N LYS A 159 6.18 12.18 -10.91
CA LYS A 159 4.72 12.41 -10.89
C LYS A 159 4.34 13.89 -11.06
N GLY A 160 5.28 14.78 -11.36
CA GLY A 160 5.02 16.22 -11.56
C GLY A 160 4.54 16.94 -10.30
N ARG A 161 4.90 16.44 -9.12
CA ARG A 161 4.48 16.96 -7.81
C ARG A 161 5.47 18.05 -7.37
N ARG A 162 4.96 19.25 -7.09
CA ARG A 162 5.80 20.45 -6.89
C ARG A 162 6.19 20.73 -5.44
N ARG A 163 5.72 19.93 -4.47
CA ARG A 163 5.94 20.21 -3.05
C ARG A 163 6.12 18.95 -2.21
N VAL A 164 7.23 18.90 -1.46
CA VAL A 164 7.57 17.82 -0.53
C VAL A 164 7.64 18.41 0.89
N THR A 165 6.95 17.77 1.83
CA THR A 165 6.95 18.16 3.25
C THR A 165 7.58 17.07 4.11
N ALA A 166 8.70 17.33 4.76
CA ALA A 166 9.30 16.44 5.75
C ALA A 166 8.64 16.64 7.13
N VAL A 167 8.10 15.58 7.71
CA VAL A 167 7.50 15.58 9.06
C VAL A 167 8.48 14.98 10.06
N HIS A 168 8.77 15.72 11.13
CA HIS A 168 9.81 15.36 12.12
C HIS A 168 9.52 15.96 13.50
N LYS A 169 10.19 15.49 14.55
CA LYS A 169 10.17 16.06 15.92
C LYS A 169 11.56 16.57 16.34
N ALA A 170 12.32 17.13 15.39
CA ALA A 170 13.68 17.62 15.62
C ALA A 170 13.79 18.75 16.68
N ASN A 171 12.68 19.37 17.11
CA ASN A 171 12.70 20.34 18.20
C ASN A 171 12.93 19.69 19.58
N ILE A 172 12.55 18.42 19.75
CA ILE A 172 12.79 17.63 20.96
C ILE A 172 13.93 16.64 20.70
N MET A 173 13.82 15.83 19.64
CA MET A 173 14.85 14.86 19.24
C MET A 173 15.86 15.51 18.29
N LYS A 174 16.71 16.37 18.84
CA LYS A 174 17.67 17.17 18.07
C LYS A 174 18.66 16.34 17.25
N LEU A 175 19.08 15.18 17.76
CA LEU A 175 20.05 14.31 17.09
C LEU A 175 19.37 13.38 16.07
N GLY A 176 18.45 12.51 16.52
CA GLY A 176 17.81 11.51 15.63
C GLY A 176 16.98 12.14 14.52
N ASP A 177 15.96 12.92 14.88
CA ASP A 177 15.09 13.57 13.89
C ASP A 177 15.76 14.77 13.22
N GLY A 178 16.77 15.37 13.86
CA GLY A 178 17.62 16.37 13.23
C GLY A 178 18.42 15.78 12.08
N LEU A 179 19.02 14.60 12.26
CA LEU A 179 19.73 13.87 11.21
C LEU A 179 18.80 13.55 10.02
N PHE A 180 17.60 13.03 10.28
CA PHE A 180 16.61 12.78 9.24
C PHE A 180 16.28 14.05 8.42
N LEU A 181 16.06 15.18 9.12
CA LEU A 181 15.74 16.46 8.49
C LEU A 181 16.91 17.02 7.68
N GLU A 182 18.15 16.85 8.17
CA GLU A 182 19.36 17.22 7.44
C GLU A 182 19.48 16.43 6.13
N CYS A 183 19.29 15.12 6.18
CA CYS A 183 19.30 14.27 4.99
C CYS A 183 18.23 14.70 3.97
N CYS A 184 17.02 15.04 4.43
CA CYS A 184 15.97 15.55 3.55
C CYS A 184 16.36 16.88 2.88
N ARG A 185 17.02 17.79 3.61
CA ARG A 185 17.50 19.08 3.08
C ARG A 185 18.63 18.90 2.08
N GLU A 186 19.55 17.97 2.36
CA GLU A 186 20.64 17.62 1.46
C GLU A 186 20.09 17.15 0.12
N VAL A 187 19.17 16.19 0.11
CA VAL A 187 18.53 15.72 -1.13
C VAL A 187 17.71 16.82 -1.79
N ALA A 188 16.99 17.65 -1.01
CA ALA A 188 16.20 18.75 -1.55
C ALA A 188 17.04 19.73 -2.38
N SER A 189 18.30 19.95 -2.01
CA SER A 189 19.21 20.83 -2.75
C SER A 189 19.48 20.36 -4.19
N GLY A 190 19.35 19.06 -4.46
CA GLY A 190 19.44 18.47 -5.80
C GLY A 190 18.18 18.65 -6.66
N TYR A 191 17.06 19.11 -6.07
CA TYR A 191 15.76 19.26 -6.75
C TYR A 191 15.19 20.69 -6.59
N PRO A 192 15.81 21.71 -7.22
CA PRO A 192 15.40 23.11 -7.02
C PRO A 192 13.98 23.43 -7.50
N GLU A 193 13.43 22.63 -8.42
CA GLU A 193 12.05 22.78 -8.92
C GLU A 193 10.97 22.36 -7.91
N ILE A 194 11.35 21.57 -6.89
CA ILE A 194 10.43 21.04 -5.89
C ILE A 194 10.54 21.87 -4.61
N THR A 195 9.45 22.53 -4.21
CA THR A 195 9.42 23.26 -2.95
C THR A 195 9.54 22.30 -1.77
N PHE A 196 10.60 22.46 -0.99
CA PHE A 196 10.80 21.70 0.24
C PHE A 196 10.32 22.48 1.46
N ASN A 197 9.51 21.84 2.30
CA ASN A 197 9.07 22.36 3.59
C ASN A 197 9.36 21.33 4.69
N SER A 198 9.66 21.81 5.89
CA SER A 198 9.78 20.96 7.10
C SER A 198 8.71 21.33 8.11
N MET A 199 8.09 20.34 8.74
CA MET A 199 7.03 20.56 9.74
C MET A 199 7.24 19.69 10.98
N ILE A 200 7.11 20.30 12.15
CA ILE A 200 7.24 19.62 13.44
C ILE A 200 6.01 18.74 13.69
N VAL A 201 6.17 17.51 14.16
CA VAL A 201 5.07 16.55 14.28
C VAL A 201 4.00 16.97 15.28
N ASP A 202 4.30 17.68 16.38
CA ASP A 202 3.25 18.19 17.28
C ASP A 202 2.41 19.28 16.62
N LYS A 203 3.05 20.12 15.79
CA LYS A 203 2.28 20.93 14.85
C LYS A 203 1.56 19.95 13.91
N THR A 204 2.16 18.93 13.33
CA THR A 204 1.41 17.89 12.59
C THR A 204 0.54 16.93 13.43
N THR A 205 0.16 17.22 14.67
CA THR A 205 -0.82 16.43 15.45
C THR A 205 -1.90 17.37 15.97
N ILE A 206 -1.55 18.53 16.53
CA ILE A 206 -2.50 19.58 16.93
C ILE A 206 -2.87 20.47 15.74
N GLN A 207 -1.89 20.90 14.93
CA GLN A 207 -2.08 21.53 13.61
C GLN A 207 -2.37 20.49 12.50
N HIS A 208 -2.20 19.16 12.61
CA HIS A 208 -2.83 18.22 11.64
C HIS A 208 -4.27 17.91 12.03
N THR A 209 -4.57 17.51 13.27
CA THR A 209 -5.97 17.27 13.64
C THR A 209 -6.79 18.57 13.56
N CYS A 210 -6.15 19.75 13.48
CA CYS A 210 -6.81 20.99 13.08
C CYS A 210 -6.50 21.49 11.65
N THR A 211 -5.41 21.17 10.94
CA THR A 211 -5.12 21.69 9.56
C THR A 211 -5.10 20.62 8.48
N LEU A 212 -4.87 19.35 8.79
CA LEU A 212 -5.41 18.25 7.96
C LEU A 212 -6.95 18.20 8.08
N VAL A 213 -7.53 18.68 9.18
CA VAL A 213 -8.99 18.83 9.35
C VAL A 213 -9.49 20.24 9.01
N SER A 214 -8.62 21.22 8.77
CA SER A 214 -9.08 22.53 8.23
C SER A 214 -8.77 22.68 6.75
N ARG A 215 -7.54 22.37 6.32
CA ARG A 215 -7.05 22.57 4.95
C ARG A 215 -6.05 21.48 4.50
N PRO A 216 -6.48 20.20 4.40
CA PRO A 216 -5.62 19.10 3.95
C PRO A 216 -5.08 19.30 2.53
N GLN A 217 -5.72 20.13 1.71
CA GLN A 217 -5.39 20.39 0.30
C GLN A 217 -4.04 21.09 0.13
N GLN A 218 -3.47 21.65 1.21
CA GLN A 218 -2.11 22.19 1.13
C GLN A 218 -1.08 21.09 0.89
N PHE A 219 -1.33 19.86 1.38
CA PHE A 219 -0.40 18.76 1.33
C PHE A 219 -0.34 18.09 -0.06
N ASN A 220 0.84 17.61 -0.44
CA ASN A 220 1.04 17.04 -1.77
C ASN A 220 1.87 15.75 -1.64
N VAL A 221 3.18 15.85 -1.40
CA VAL A 221 4.02 14.70 -0.98
C VAL A 221 4.52 14.94 0.44
N MET A 222 4.44 13.92 1.28
CA MET A 222 4.91 13.95 2.66
C MET A 222 5.90 12.82 2.90
N VAL A 223 7.05 13.13 3.50
CA VAL A 223 8.07 12.14 3.88
C VAL A 223 8.28 12.16 5.39
N MET A 224 8.38 10.99 6.00
CA MET A 224 8.51 10.89 7.45
C MET A 224 9.14 9.58 7.94
N PRO A 225 9.74 9.61 9.15
CA PRO A 225 10.15 8.41 9.87
C PRO A 225 8.97 7.48 10.20
N ASN A 226 9.33 6.27 10.60
CA ASN A 226 8.43 5.12 10.69
C ASN A 226 7.18 5.34 11.56
N LEU A 227 7.32 5.74 12.83
CA LEU A 227 6.17 5.93 13.72
C LEU A 227 5.21 7.03 13.25
N TYR A 228 5.75 8.17 12.80
CA TYR A 228 4.93 9.28 12.32
C TYR A 228 4.19 8.90 11.04
N GLY A 229 4.85 8.12 10.17
CA GLY A 229 4.26 7.48 9.01
C GLY A 229 3.00 6.70 9.37
N ASN A 230 3.07 5.87 10.40
CA ASN A 230 1.93 5.06 10.83
C ASN A 230 0.74 5.90 11.32
N ILE A 231 1.02 6.97 12.07
CA ILE A 231 -0.02 7.83 12.63
C ILE A 231 -0.67 8.67 11.51
N VAL A 232 0.15 9.37 10.71
CA VAL A 232 -0.34 10.29 9.67
C VAL A 232 -1.08 9.54 8.57
N SER A 233 -0.61 8.36 8.18
CA SER A 233 -1.29 7.49 7.21
C SER A 233 -2.69 7.10 7.69
N ASN A 234 -2.83 6.67 8.94
CA ASN A 234 -4.11 6.32 9.55
C ASN A 234 -5.10 7.49 9.62
N VAL A 235 -4.60 8.70 9.89
CA VAL A 235 -5.42 9.93 9.89
C VAL A 235 -5.87 10.25 8.46
N CYS A 236 -4.95 10.25 7.49
CA CYS A 236 -5.27 10.57 6.10
C CYS A 236 -6.23 9.57 5.47
N ALA A 237 -6.12 8.29 5.82
CA ALA A 237 -7.06 7.28 5.38
C ALA A 237 -8.49 7.57 5.84
N ARG A 238 -8.67 8.06 7.07
CA ARG A 238 -9.97 8.44 7.61
C ARG A 238 -10.52 9.72 6.96
N LEU A 239 -9.64 10.68 6.59
CA LEU A 239 -10.06 11.91 5.89
C LEU A 239 -10.69 11.64 4.52
N VAL A 240 -10.24 10.60 3.82
CA VAL A 240 -10.73 10.24 2.47
C VAL A 240 -11.86 9.20 2.48
N GLY A 241 -12.38 8.84 3.66
CA GLY A 241 -13.55 7.96 3.80
C GLY A 241 -13.26 6.61 4.45
N GLY A 242 -12.01 6.35 4.85
CA GLY A 242 -11.65 5.20 5.67
C GLY A 242 -10.63 4.25 5.05
N PRO A 243 -10.15 3.28 5.84
CA PRO A 243 -9.10 2.34 5.42
C PRO A 243 -9.52 1.39 4.29
N GLY A 244 -10.82 1.22 4.05
CA GLY A 244 -11.36 0.39 2.98
C GLY A 244 -11.15 0.96 1.58
N LEU A 245 -10.68 2.21 1.44
CA LEU A 245 -10.52 2.91 0.17
C LEU A 245 -9.06 3.19 -0.21
N VAL A 246 -8.11 3.04 0.72
CA VAL A 246 -6.73 3.52 0.51
C VAL A 246 -5.77 2.36 0.20
N PRO A 247 -5.15 2.35 -0.99
CA PRO A 247 -4.13 1.38 -1.33
C PRO A 247 -2.76 1.77 -0.75
N GLY A 248 -1.92 0.77 -0.49
CA GLY A 248 -0.54 0.93 -0.08
C GLY A 248 0.40 0.08 -0.93
N ALA A 249 1.66 0.50 -1.01
CA ALA A 249 2.72 -0.23 -1.68
C ALA A 249 4.02 -0.07 -0.91
N ASN A 250 4.76 -1.15 -0.74
CA ASN A 250 6.10 -1.14 -0.17
C ASN A 250 7.10 -1.47 -1.26
N TYR A 251 8.09 -0.61 -1.42
CA TYR A 251 9.08 -0.72 -2.48
C TYR A 251 10.47 -0.95 -1.90
N VAL A 252 11.23 -1.79 -2.60
CA VAL A 252 12.68 -1.85 -2.58
C VAL A 252 13.17 -1.88 -4.03
N GLN A 253 14.49 -1.88 -4.25
CA GLN A 253 15.06 -1.82 -5.60
C GLN A 253 14.61 -3.00 -6.49
N ASP A 254 14.58 -4.22 -5.93
CA ASP A 254 14.32 -5.45 -6.68
C ASP A 254 12.94 -6.07 -6.42
N TYR A 255 12.26 -5.65 -5.35
CA TYR A 255 10.99 -6.22 -4.91
C TYR A 255 9.91 -5.16 -4.67
N ALA A 256 8.65 -5.54 -4.86
CA ALA A 256 7.50 -4.69 -4.51
C ALA A 256 6.37 -5.51 -3.88
N VAL A 257 5.87 -5.04 -2.74
CA VAL A 257 4.77 -5.68 -2.01
C VAL A 257 3.61 -4.70 -1.89
N PHE A 258 2.49 -5.03 -2.52
CA PHE A 258 1.27 -4.24 -2.53
C PHE A 258 0.32 -4.73 -1.46
N GLU A 259 -0.25 -3.83 -0.67
CA GLU A 259 -1.15 -4.18 0.41
C GLU A 259 -2.16 -3.07 0.71
N THR A 260 -3.07 -3.35 1.63
CA THR A 260 -3.98 -2.33 2.15
C THR A 260 -3.39 -1.69 3.40
N VAL A 261 -3.63 -0.40 3.57
CA VAL A 261 -3.06 0.43 4.62
C VAL A 261 -3.35 -0.02 6.06
N SER A 262 -4.53 -0.60 6.30
CA SER A 262 -4.95 -0.85 7.68
C SER A 262 -4.42 -2.18 8.19
N GLY A 263 -3.63 -2.09 9.27
CA GLY A 263 -3.24 -3.21 10.11
C GLY A 263 -4.39 -3.82 10.93
N MET A 264 -5.62 -3.31 10.79
CA MET A 264 -6.79 -3.97 11.35
C MET A 264 -7.22 -5.13 10.45
N THR A 265 -7.20 -6.34 11.01
CA THR A 265 -7.69 -7.59 10.41
C THR A 265 -9.22 -7.61 10.27
N GLY A 266 -9.91 -6.83 11.11
CA GLY A 266 -11.36 -6.63 11.03
C GLY A 266 -12.16 -7.92 11.31
N HIS A 267 -11.73 -8.72 12.29
CA HIS A 267 -12.35 -10.00 12.63
C HIS A 267 -13.87 -9.94 12.79
N SER A 268 -14.41 -8.85 13.32
CA SER A 268 -15.85 -8.66 13.49
C SER A 268 -16.65 -8.62 12.18
N LEU A 269 -16.00 -8.41 11.03
CA LEU A 269 -16.64 -8.37 9.71
C LEU A 269 -16.18 -9.53 8.82
N ALA A 270 -15.29 -10.42 9.30
CA ALA A 270 -14.79 -11.54 8.53
C ALA A 270 -15.90 -12.58 8.31
N ASN A 271 -15.94 -13.21 7.13
CA ASN A 271 -16.93 -14.24 6.75
C ASN A 271 -18.39 -13.78 6.72
N HIS A 272 -18.63 -12.48 6.85
CA HIS A 272 -19.96 -11.88 6.74
C HIS A 272 -20.22 -11.29 5.36
N ASN A 273 -19.24 -11.32 4.44
CA ASN A 273 -19.38 -10.77 3.10
C ASN A 273 -19.80 -9.29 3.12
N THR A 274 -19.40 -8.52 4.13
CA THR A 274 -19.71 -7.08 4.28
C THR A 274 -18.51 -6.15 4.06
N ALA A 275 -17.36 -6.72 3.74
CA ALA A 275 -16.11 -6.01 3.54
C ALA A 275 -16.04 -5.17 2.25
N ASN A 276 -15.52 -3.95 2.35
CA ASN A 276 -15.25 -3.14 1.16
C ASN A 276 -13.98 -3.64 0.42
N PRO A 277 -14.08 -4.12 -0.84
CA PRO A 277 -12.93 -4.62 -1.60
C PRO A 277 -12.07 -3.52 -2.25
N THR A 278 -12.52 -2.26 -2.22
CA THR A 278 -11.95 -1.14 -3.00
C THR A 278 -10.44 -0.95 -2.77
N ALA A 279 -9.97 -0.90 -1.52
CA ALA A 279 -8.54 -0.71 -1.23
C ALA A 279 -7.66 -1.81 -1.82
N MET A 280 -8.12 -3.07 -1.76
CA MET A 280 -7.38 -4.20 -2.31
C MET A 280 -7.38 -4.16 -3.86
N LEU A 281 -8.48 -3.70 -4.47
CA LEU A 281 -8.60 -3.53 -5.93
C LEU A 281 -7.66 -2.43 -6.42
N LEU A 282 -7.62 -1.30 -5.71
CA LEU A 282 -6.70 -0.22 -6.03
C LEU A 282 -5.24 -0.62 -5.79
N ALA A 283 -4.93 -1.40 -4.74
CA ALA A 283 -3.59 -1.95 -4.53
C ALA A 283 -3.19 -2.90 -5.67
N SER A 284 -4.14 -3.67 -6.19
CA SER A 284 -3.96 -4.50 -7.37
C SER A 284 -3.70 -3.67 -8.63
N CYS A 285 -4.37 -2.52 -8.80
CA CYS A 285 -4.04 -1.60 -9.90
C CYS A 285 -2.60 -1.06 -9.79
N LEU A 286 -2.15 -0.69 -8.58
CA LEU A 286 -0.76 -0.26 -8.35
C LEU A 286 0.24 -1.36 -8.72
N LEU A 287 -0.09 -2.62 -8.39
CA LEU A 287 0.71 -3.78 -8.76
C LEU A 287 0.79 -3.92 -10.28
N LEU A 288 -0.33 -3.84 -10.98
CA LEU A 288 -0.37 -3.96 -12.43
C LEU A 288 0.39 -2.82 -13.12
N ASP A 289 0.30 -1.60 -12.59
CA ASP A 289 1.11 -0.47 -13.06
C ASP A 289 2.60 -0.72 -12.87
N HIS A 290 3.01 -1.33 -11.75
CA HIS A 290 4.40 -1.72 -11.51
C HIS A 290 4.88 -2.79 -12.50
N LEU A 291 4.00 -3.73 -12.89
CA LEU A 291 4.26 -4.71 -13.95
C LEU A 291 4.17 -4.13 -15.38
N LYS A 292 3.99 -2.80 -15.54
CA LYS A 292 3.80 -2.10 -16.82
C LYS A 292 2.55 -2.53 -17.59
N LEU A 293 1.58 -3.11 -16.89
CA LEU A 293 0.27 -3.53 -17.43
C LEU A 293 -0.77 -2.39 -17.28
N HIS A 294 -0.39 -1.18 -17.71
CA HIS A 294 -1.17 0.06 -17.50
C HIS A 294 -2.58 0.01 -18.07
N ALA A 295 -2.78 -0.67 -19.20
CA ALA A 295 -4.12 -0.81 -19.80
C ALA A 295 -5.08 -1.53 -18.85
N TYR A 296 -4.63 -2.63 -18.23
CA TYR A 296 -5.44 -3.39 -17.28
C TYR A 296 -5.62 -2.64 -15.96
N ALA A 297 -4.58 -1.97 -15.47
CA ALA A 297 -4.66 -1.12 -14.28
C ALA A 297 -5.71 0.00 -14.46
N GLY A 298 -5.70 0.65 -15.63
CA GLY A 298 -6.67 1.67 -16.01
C GLY A 298 -8.10 1.13 -16.08
N MET A 299 -8.30 -0.01 -16.75
CA MET A 299 -9.63 -0.65 -16.84
C MET A 299 -10.20 -0.98 -15.45
N ILE A 300 -9.42 -1.64 -14.59
CA ILE A 300 -9.86 -2.00 -13.24
C ILE A 300 -10.09 -0.73 -12.42
N GLY A 301 -9.18 0.24 -12.48
CA GLY A 301 -9.29 1.50 -11.74
C GLY A 301 -10.54 2.29 -12.10
N THR A 302 -10.86 2.40 -13.40
CA THR A 302 -12.09 3.04 -13.88
C THR A 302 -13.32 2.27 -13.42
N ALA A 303 -13.34 0.93 -13.53
CA ALA A 303 -14.47 0.12 -13.09
C ALA A 303 -14.72 0.21 -11.59
N VAL A 304 -13.66 0.23 -10.77
CA VAL A 304 -13.77 0.48 -9.32
C VAL A 304 -14.37 1.85 -9.06
N LEU A 305 -13.83 2.90 -9.68
CA LEU A 305 -14.27 4.27 -9.45
C LEU A 305 -15.73 4.47 -9.87
N SER A 306 -16.14 3.91 -11.01
CA SER A 306 -17.52 3.93 -11.49
C SER A 306 -18.47 3.21 -10.52
N THR A 307 -18.07 2.04 -10.01
CA THR A 307 -18.90 1.27 -9.05
C THR A 307 -19.08 2.06 -7.75
N VAL A 308 -18.01 2.64 -7.21
CA VAL A 308 -18.08 3.50 -6.02
C VAL A 308 -18.93 4.75 -6.29
N THR A 309 -18.89 5.26 -7.52
CA THR A 309 -19.64 6.46 -7.92
C THR A 309 -21.14 6.22 -7.96
N GLU A 310 -21.56 5.12 -8.60
CA GLU A 310 -22.97 4.76 -8.79
C GLU A 310 -23.63 4.33 -7.48
N THR A 311 -22.88 3.68 -6.60
CA THR A 311 -23.42 3.13 -5.35
C THR A 311 -23.61 4.15 -4.24
N GLN A 312 -23.23 5.43 -4.44
CA GLN A 312 -23.22 6.48 -3.41
C GLN A 312 -22.88 5.91 -2.03
N VAL A 313 -21.69 5.32 -1.90
CA VAL A 313 -21.26 4.69 -0.64
C VAL A 313 -21.17 5.79 0.41
N ASN A 314 -22.27 6.00 1.13
CA ASN A 314 -22.48 7.14 2.02
C ASN A 314 -21.68 7.00 3.31
N ASP A 315 -21.26 5.79 3.68
CA ASP A 315 -20.36 5.53 4.79
C ASP A 315 -19.68 4.17 4.62
N VAL A 316 -18.35 4.11 4.73
CA VAL A 316 -17.61 2.83 4.74
C VAL A 316 -17.88 2.03 6.04
N ILE A 317 -18.62 2.61 6.99
CA ILE A 317 -19.09 1.97 8.22
C ILE A 317 -20.50 1.35 8.04
N SER A 318 -21.24 1.72 6.98
CA SER A 318 -22.57 1.16 6.68
C SER A 318 -22.74 0.96 5.17
N ALA A 319 -21.97 0.04 4.59
CA ALA A 319 -22.23 -0.42 3.24
C ALA A 319 -23.61 -1.13 3.21
N GLN A 320 -24.60 -0.51 2.57
CA GLN A 320 -25.88 -1.14 2.20
C GLN A 320 -25.73 -2.27 1.16
N LEU A 321 -24.50 -2.51 0.67
CA LEU A 321 -24.18 -3.53 -0.33
C LEU A 321 -23.17 -4.53 0.24
N ASP A 322 -23.51 -5.81 0.11
CA ASP A 322 -22.64 -6.95 0.38
C ASP A 322 -21.42 -6.93 -0.59
N THR A 323 -20.24 -7.36 -0.12
CA THR A 323 -18.96 -7.50 -0.86
C THR A 323 -19.13 -8.23 -2.19
N SER A 324 -19.94 -9.30 -2.20
CA SER A 324 -20.25 -10.07 -3.40
C SER A 324 -21.12 -9.28 -4.38
N GLN A 325 -22.04 -8.44 -3.90
CA GLN A 325 -22.83 -7.54 -4.75
C GLN A 325 -21.96 -6.42 -5.32
N HIS A 326 -21.06 -5.84 -4.53
CA HIS A 326 -20.08 -4.86 -5.00
C HIS A 326 -19.17 -5.47 -6.07
N THR A 327 -18.69 -6.70 -5.84
CA THR A 327 -17.89 -7.43 -6.81
C THR A 327 -18.70 -7.73 -8.09
N ARG A 328 -19.97 -8.15 -7.99
CA ARG A 328 -20.83 -8.38 -9.16
C ARG A 328 -21.09 -7.12 -9.98
N LYS A 329 -21.37 -5.97 -9.34
CA LYS A 329 -21.52 -4.69 -10.03
C LYS A 329 -20.24 -4.28 -10.74
N PHE A 330 -19.09 -4.45 -10.06
CA PHE A 330 -17.78 -4.27 -10.67
C PHE A 330 -17.60 -5.16 -11.91
N LYS A 331 -17.98 -6.46 -11.84
CA LYS A 331 -17.94 -7.35 -13.01
C LYS A 331 -18.83 -6.81 -14.14
N ALA A 332 -20.09 -6.48 -13.85
CA ALA A 332 -21.02 -5.98 -14.85
C ALA A 332 -20.46 -4.76 -15.60
N PHE A 333 -19.79 -3.85 -14.90
CA PHE A 333 -19.16 -2.67 -15.49
C PHE A 333 -17.91 -3.02 -16.32
N ALA A 334 -17.07 -3.93 -15.83
CA ALA A 334 -15.89 -4.41 -16.56
C ALA A 334 -16.25 -5.14 -17.87
N TRP A 335 -17.47 -5.67 -17.98
CA TRP A 335 -18.02 -6.29 -19.20
C TRP A 335 -18.82 -5.33 -20.09
N SER A 336 -18.89 -4.04 -19.75
CA SER A 336 -19.57 -3.03 -20.58
C SER A 336 -18.87 -2.83 -21.94
N PRO A 337 -19.58 -2.38 -22.99
CA PRO A 337 -19.04 -2.22 -24.35
C PRO A 337 -17.77 -1.34 -24.42
N LEU A 338 -17.61 -0.39 -23.49
CA LEU A 338 -16.44 0.48 -23.35
C LEU A 338 -15.17 -0.28 -22.95
N CYS A 339 -15.28 -1.34 -22.13
CA CYS A 339 -14.15 -2.19 -21.73
C CYS A 339 -13.90 -3.35 -22.71
N TYR A 340 -14.93 -3.77 -23.45
CA TYR A 340 -14.87 -4.88 -24.41
C TYR A 340 -13.81 -4.66 -25.51
N HIS A 341 -13.64 -3.41 -25.97
CA HIS A 341 -12.67 -3.07 -27.01
C HIS A 341 -11.21 -3.28 -26.54
N ALA A 342 -10.91 -2.93 -25.29
CA ALA A 342 -9.58 -3.13 -24.70
C ALA A 342 -9.27 -4.62 -24.46
N GLN A 343 -10.28 -5.41 -24.07
CA GLN A 343 -10.16 -6.87 -23.95
C GLN A 343 -9.93 -7.52 -25.32
N HIS A 344 -10.60 -7.06 -26.37
CA HIS A 344 -10.45 -7.59 -27.72
C HIS A 344 -9.04 -7.35 -28.28
N VAL A 345 -8.48 -6.16 -28.04
CA VAL A 345 -7.09 -5.79 -28.42
C VAL A 345 -6.05 -6.61 -27.63
N ALA A 346 -6.28 -6.86 -26.34
CA ALA A 346 -5.41 -7.72 -25.54
C ALA A 346 -5.44 -9.19 -26.01
N ARG A 347 -6.62 -9.68 -26.38
CA ARG A 347 -6.84 -11.05 -26.88
C ARG A 347 -6.20 -11.28 -28.25
N THR A 348 -6.26 -10.29 -29.15
CA THR A 348 -5.56 -10.34 -30.45
C THR A 348 -4.04 -10.29 -30.30
N LYS A 349 -3.50 -9.51 -29.36
CA LYS A 349 -2.05 -9.52 -29.05
C LYS A 349 -1.56 -10.86 -28.50
N ARG A 350 -2.36 -11.54 -27.66
CA ARG A 350 -2.02 -12.88 -27.14
C ARG A 350 -2.05 -13.95 -28.22
N LEU A 351 -3.05 -13.91 -29.11
CA LEU A 351 -3.11 -14.79 -30.28
C LEU A 351 -1.90 -14.57 -31.19
N ASN A 352 -1.55 -13.31 -31.49
CA ASN A 352 -0.39 -13.02 -32.34
C ASN A 352 0.95 -13.46 -31.70
N MET A 353 1.12 -13.36 -30.37
CA MET A 353 2.31 -13.90 -29.68
C MET A 353 2.37 -15.43 -29.69
N GLN A 354 1.23 -16.11 -29.59
CA GLN A 354 1.17 -17.58 -29.69
C GLN A 354 1.44 -18.07 -31.12
N TYR A 355 0.97 -17.35 -32.14
CA TYR A 355 1.24 -17.71 -33.55
C TYR A 355 2.66 -17.35 -34.01
N SER A 356 3.28 -16.29 -33.48
CA SER A 356 4.67 -15.96 -33.81
C SER A 356 5.70 -16.94 -33.21
N GLY A 357 5.33 -17.70 -32.17
CA GLY A 357 6.20 -18.71 -31.56
C GLY A 357 6.14 -20.09 -32.23
N LEU A 358 5.19 -20.32 -33.15
CA LEU A 358 4.99 -21.61 -33.84
C LEU A 358 5.55 -21.63 -35.28
N ALA A 359 6.04 -20.50 -35.80
CA ALA A 359 6.48 -20.38 -37.20
C ALA A 359 7.96 -20.68 -37.47
N THR A 360 8.75 -21.08 -36.46
CA THR A 360 10.18 -21.40 -36.63
C THR A 360 10.52 -22.79 -36.11
N CYS A 361 9.94 -23.82 -36.71
CA CYS A 361 10.45 -25.19 -36.66
C CYS A 361 10.39 -25.79 -38.07
N SER A 362 11.31 -25.36 -38.94
CA SER A 362 11.58 -26.04 -40.21
C SER A 362 12.41 -27.29 -39.94
N LEU A 363 11.88 -28.43 -40.37
CA LEU A 363 12.46 -29.78 -40.33
C LEU A 363 13.85 -29.83 -41.01
N PRO A 364 14.83 -30.56 -40.47
CA PRO A 364 16.07 -30.84 -41.18
C PRO A 364 15.89 -32.03 -42.14
N THR A 365 16.25 -31.82 -43.42
CA THR A 365 16.67 -32.87 -44.36
C THR A 365 18.18 -33.04 -44.32
#